data_AF-A0A534W9W4-F1
#
_entry.id   AF-A0A534W9W4-F1
#
_cell.length_a   1.000
_cell.length_b   1.000
_cell.length_c   1.000
_cell.angle_alpha   90.00
_cell.angle_beta   90.00
_cell.angle_gamma   90.00
#
_symmetry.space_group_name_H-M   'P 1'
#
loop_
_entity.id
_entity.type
_entity.pdbx_description
1 polymer ?
#
loop_
_entity_poly.entity_id
_entity_poly.type
_entity_poly.pdbx_seq_one_letter_code
_entity_poly.pdbx_strand_id
1 'polypeptide(L)'
;MVALVKSRLGAGVLRDVVLTGARIGGAEACERGIVDEAVPAAEVLPRAMARAATLAQKDRQTYAALKRGIYADLLGALKNAGA
;
A
#
# COMPACT_ATOMS: atom_id res chain seq x y z
N MET A 1 -13.42 1.40 -5.45
CA MET A 1 -12.45 2.46 -5.06
C MET A 1 -12.38 2.67 -3.54
N VAL A 2 -13.46 3.11 -2.87
CA VAL A 2 -13.44 3.51 -1.44
C VAL A 2 -12.92 2.43 -0.48
N ALA A 3 -13.26 1.15 -0.70
CA ALA A 3 -12.81 0.04 0.14
C ALA A 3 -11.27 -0.09 0.19
N LEU A 4 -10.60 0.12 -0.95
CA LEU A 4 -9.14 0.05 -1.05
C LEU A 4 -8.47 1.16 -0.24
N VAL A 5 -8.93 2.40 -0.41
CA VAL A 5 -8.32 3.57 0.25
C VAL A 5 -8.53 3.47 1.77
N LYS A 6 -9.71 3.04 2.23
CA LYS A 6 -9.99 2.77 3.64
C LYS A 6 -9.11 1.68 4.25
N SER A 7 -8.76 0.66 3.48
CA SER A 7 -7.91 -0.44 3.96
C SER A 7 -6.42 -0.09 4.01
N ARG A 8 -5.98 0.93 3.27
CA ARG A 8 -4.56 1.30 3.14
C ARG A 8 -4.17 2.53 3.94
N LEU A 9 -5.09 3.46 4.15
CA LEU A 9 -4.82 4.71 4.86
C LEU A 9 -5.38 4.67 6.28
N GLY A 10 -4.63 5.22 7.23
CA GLY A 10 -5.15 5.53 8.57
C GLY A 10 -6.33 6.51 8.48
N ALA A 11 -7.27 6.42 9.42
CA ALA A 11 -8.54 7.15 9.34
C ALA A 11 -8.40 8.68 9.21
N GLY A 12 -7.46 9.29 9.94
CA GLY A 12 -7.18 10.73 9.84
C GLY A 12 -6.61 11.12 8.47
N VAL A 13 -5.62 10.36 8.00
CA VAL A 13 -5.01 10.58 6.68
C VAL A 13 -6.03 10.41 5.57
N LEU A 14 -6.86 9.36 5.62
CA LEU A 14 -7.96 9.15 4.68
C LEU A 14 -8.87 10.37 4.60
N ARG A 15 -9.38 10.83 5.76
CA ARG A 15 -10.29 11.99 5.82
C ARG A 15 -9.65 13.22 5.19
N ASP A 16 -8.43 13.52 5.60
CA ASP A 16 -7.76 14.74 5.17
C ASP A 16 -7.46 14.69 3.66
N VAL A 17 -6.91 13.59 3.14
CA VAL A 17 -6.59 13.47 1.71
C VAL A 17 -7.84 13.46 0.83
N VAL A 18 -8.88 12.73 1.23
CA VAL A 18 -10.12 12.61 0.43
C VAL A 18 -10.92 13.90 0.43
N LEU A 19 -11.03 14.59 1.56
CA LEU A 19 -11.88 15.78 1.67
C LEU A 19 -11.18 17.06 1.19
N THR A 20 -9.85 17.14 1.25
CA THR A 20 -9.11 18.33 0.84
C THR A 20 -8.59 18.26 -0.59
N GLY A 21 -8.39 17.06 -1.15
CA GLY A 21 -7.74 16.89 -2.45
C GLY A 21 -6.29 17.40 -2.47
N ALA A 22 -5.64 17.51 -1.31
CA ALA A 22 -4.30 18.06 -1.19
C ALA A 22 -3.26 17.26 -1.99
N ARG A 23 -2.26 17.98 -2.52
CA ARG A 23 -1.08 17.38 -3.16
C ARG A 23 -0.06 17.06 -2.08
N ILE A 24 0.44 15.83 -2.09
CA ILE A 24 1.32 15.29 -1.04
C ILE A 24 2.63 14.88 -1.71
N GLY A 25 3.75 15.38 -1.20
CA GLY A 25 5.09 15.00 -1.65
C GLY A 25 5.54 13.65 -1.08
N GLY A 26 6.62 13.08 -1.62
CA GLY A 26 7.12 11.76 -1.19
C GLY A 26 7.46 11.69 0.31
N ALA A 27 8.21 12.66 0.83
CA ALA A 27 8.59 12.70 2.24
C ALA A 27 7.37 12.80 3.17
N GLU A 28 6.46 13.73 2.90
CA GLU A 28 5.21 13.89 3.66
C GLU A 28 4.34 12.62 3.58
N ALA A 29 4.26 11.98 2.41
CA ALA A 29 3.52 10.73 2.25
C ALA A 29 4.09 9.61 3.13
N CYS A 30 5.42 9.56 3.31
CA CYS A 30 6.08 8.59 4.17
C CYS A 30 5.81 8.89 5.65
N GLU A 31 5.95 10.14 6.08
CA GLU A 31 5.66 10.59 7.46
C GLU A 31 4.20 10.30 7.86
N ARG A 32 3.27 10.47 6.91
CA ARG A 32 1.84 10.20 7.12
C ARG A 32 1.47 8.73 6.94
N GLY A 33 2.40 7.84 6.63
CA GLY A 33 2.14 6.41 6.45
C GLY A 33 1.30 6.07 5.21
N ILE A 34 1.33 6.92 4.18
CA ILE A 34 0.72 6.64 2.86
C ILE A 34 1.62 5.71 2.04
N VAL A 35 2.94 5.85 2.19
CA VAL A 35 3.96 4.99 1.58
C VAL A 35 4.93 4.48 2.65
N ASP A 36 5.55 3.33 2.40
CA ASP A 36 6.52 2.73 3.34
C ASP A 36 7.88 3.45 3.37
N GLU A 37 8.27 4.08 2.25
CA GLU A 37 9.60 4.65 2.06
C GLU A 37 9.56 5.76 0.99
N ALA A 38 10.29 6.85 1.22
CA ALA A 38 10.51 7.92 0.25
C ALA A 38 12.01 8.13 0.00
N VAL A 39 12.40 8.09 -1.28
CA VAL A 39 13.80 8.21 -1.73
C VAL A 39 13.87 9.12 -2.96
N PRO A 40 15.07 9.61 -3.35
CA PRO A 40 15.26 10.32 -4.62
C PRO A 40 14.73 9.50 -5.80
N ALA A 41 14.20 10.17 -6.83
CA ALA A 41 13.55 9.50 -7.97
C ALA A 41 14.44 8.43 -8.65
N ALA A 42 15.74 8.69 -8.77
CA ALA A 42 16.71 7.77 -9.34
C ALA A 42 16.92 6.49 -8.49
N GLU A 43 16.62 6.53 -7.19
CA GLU A 43 16.80 5.41 -6.26
C GLU A 43 15.55 4.54 -6.12
N VAL A 44 14.38 5.00 -6.57
CA VAL A 44 13.09 4.30 -6.38
C VAL A 44 13.17 2.86 -6.88
N LEU A 45 13.62 2.65 -8.12
CA LEU A 45 13.69 1.32 -8.71
C LEU A 45 14.76 0.43 -8.03
N PRO A 46 16.02 0.86 -7.86
CA PRO A 46 17.02 0.09 -7.13
C PRO A 46 16.55 -0.36 -5.72
N ARG A 47 15.94 0.55 -4.95
CA ARG A 47 15.42 0.26 -3.59
C ARG A 47 14.27 -0.73 -3.62
N ALA A 48 13.31 -0.55 -4.53
CA ALA A 48 12.19 -1.47 -4.70
C ALA A 48 12.67 -2.88 -5.10
N MET A 49 13.67 -2.98 -5.98
CA MET A 49 14.26 -4.26 -6.39
C MET A 49 15.00 -4.95 -5.25
N ALA A 50 15.76 -4.20 -4.43
CA ALA A 50 16.40 -4.76 -3.24
C ALA A 50 15.37 -5.35 -2.27
N ARG A 51 14.29 -4.61 -1.97
CA ARG A 51 13.18 -5.10 -1.13
C ARG A 51 12.52 -6.35 -1.72
N ALA A 52 12.23 -6.33 -3.03
CA ALA A 52 11.62 -7.47 -3.71
C ALA A 52 12.52 -8.71 -3.68
N ALA A 53 13.83 -8.54 -3.89
CA ALA A 53 14.81 -9.63 -3.84
C ALA A 53 14.85 -10.30 -2.45
N THR A 54 14.82 -9.52 -1.37
CA THR A 54 14.73 -10.06 0.00
C THR A 54 13.43 -10.84 0.21
N LEU A 55 12.29 -10.31 -0.24
CA LEU A 55 11.00 -10.97 -0.09
C LEU A 55 10.88 -12.25 -0.94
N ALA A 56 11.58 -12.30 -2.08
CA ALA A 56 11.59 -13.45 -2.98
C ALA A 56 12.30 -14.68 -2.38
N GLN A 57 13.13 -14.51 -1.35
CA GLN A 57 13.77 -15.63 -0.63
C GLN A 57 12.80 -16.39 0.28
N LYS A 58 11.58 -15.88 0.51
CA LYS A 58 10.57 -16.53 1.35
C LYS A 58 9.90 -17.68 0.61
N ASP A 59 9.42 -18.68 1.36
CA ASP A 59 8.60 -19.75 0.79
C ASP A 59 7.37 -19.17 0.07
N ARG A 60 7.23 -19.53 -1.21
CA ARG A 60 6.26 -18.93 -2.12
C ARG A 60 4.81 -19.24 -1.71
N GLN A 61 4.55 -20.48 -1.30
CA GLN A 61 3.20 -20.93 -0.96
C GLN A 61 2.72 -20.28 0.34
N THR A 62 3.55 -20.32 1.38
CA THR A 62 3.27 -19.71 2.68
C THR A 62 3.11 -18.20 2.55
N TYR A 63 4.02 -17.53 1.84
CA TYR A 63 3.92 -16.08 1.65
C TYR A 63 2.65 -15.67 0.87
N ALA A 64 2.26 -16.44 -0.15
CA ALA A 64 1.02 -16.21 -0.87
C ALA A 64 -0.22 -16.41 0.02
N ALA A 65 -0.24 -17.48 0.84
CA ALA A 65 -1.33 -17.74 1.77
C ALA A 65 -1.49 -16.62 2.81
N LEU A 66 -0.38 -16.16 3.40
CA LEU A 66 -0.37 -15.05 4.36
C LEU A 66 -0.95 -13.77 3.75
N LYS A 67 -0.48 -13.36 2.56
CA LYS A 67 -1.02 -12.15 1.90
C LYS A 67 -2.50 -12.26 1.59
N ARG A 68 -2.98 -13.44 1.16
CA ARG A 68 -4.41 -13.65 0.90
C ARG A 68 -5.23 -13.57 2.19
N GLY A 69 -4.71 -14.14 3.28
CA GLY A 69 -5.34 -14.06 4.60
C GLY A 69 -5.46 -12.62 5.10
N ILE A 70 -4.36 -11.86 5.07
CA ILE A 70 -4.33 -10.45 5.52
C ILE A 70 -5.37 -9.59 4.75
N TYR A 71 -5.61 -9.89 3.48
CA TYR A 71 -6.48 -9.08 2.62
C TYR A 71 -7.80 -9.77 2.23
N ALA A 72 -8.22 -10.84 2.93
CA ALA A 72 -9.38 -11.62 2.54
C ALA A 72 -10.66 -10.76 2.40
N ASP A 73 -10.97 -9.97 3.43
CA ASP A 73 -12.16 -9.11 3.47
C ASP A 73 -12.10 -8.01 2.41
N LEU A 74 -10.93 -7.37 2.25
CA LEU A 74 -10.72 -6.35 1.22
C LEU A 74 -10.94 -6.95 -0.18
N LEU A 75 -10.38 -8.13 -0.44
CA LEU A 75 -10.53 -8.81 -1.74
C LEU A 75 -12.00 -9.16 -2.01
N GLY A 76 -12.76 -9.57 -1.00
CA GLY A 76 -14.21 -9.76 -1.10
C GLY A 76 -14.94 -8.46 -1.45
N ALA A 77 -14.67 -7.38 -0.73
CA ALA A 77 -15.27 -6.08 -0.97
C ALA A 77 -14.96 -5.52 -2.38
N LEU A 78 -13.74 -5.73 -2.89
CA LEU A 78 -13.35 -5.28 -4.23
C LEU A 78 -14.02 -6.09 -5.34
N LYS A 79 -14.20 -7.39 -5.16
CA LYS A 79 -14.94 -8.23 -6.13
C LYS A 79 -16.40 -7.80 -6.23
N ASN A 80 -17.04 -7.52 -5.10
CA ASN A 80 -18.45 -7.14 -5.05
C ASN A 80 -18.70 -5.71 -5.55
N ALA A 81 -17.72 -4.82 -5.48
CA ALA A 81 -17.83 -3.44 -5.95
C ALA A 81 -17.60 -3.29 -7.48
N GLY A 82 -17.17 -4.36 -8.16
CA GLY A 82 -17.00 -4.41 -9.61
C GLY A 82 -18.09 -5.19 -10.35
N ALA A 83 -19.08 -5.70 -9.61
CA ALA A 83 -20.33 -6.26 -10.14
C ALA A 83 -21.44 -5.19 -10.05
#